data_AF-A0AA47P976-F1
#
_entry.id   AF-A0AA47P976-F1
#
_cell.length_a   1.000
_cell.length_b   1.000
_cell.length_c   1.000
_cell.angle_alpha   90.00
_cell.angle_beta   90.00
_cell.angle_gamma   90.00
#
_symmetry.space_group_name_H-M   'P 1'
#
loop_
_entity.id
_entity.type
_entity.pdbx_description
1 polymer ?
#
loop_
_entity_poly.entity_id
_entity_poly.type
_entity_poly.pdbx_seq_one_letter_code
_entity_poly.pdbx_strand_id
1 'polypeptide(L)'
;MAQMWKVVEFMDKGTAVVPCSWLEKAGESWRCYWPGSYDHWRLQKAVLNHLPPGQDWDVYDDVRVLVGCDIGISKVLQLLSQVLEDNKTIKEEVTKLGNDIRALRREMGRQVTPEASPPLIKLPLSSMEDFEQAEALMRENPHEKKKLISTFALIGGHTAELTVRRMLQNGLTNNLACNFNWAGKGHKKPFRETSLSDVLFAALQKQLPGSTQMQYEGTLKKWLKYAPEREGGVERRRRAQEQAPSQQDSDRLDH
;
A
#
# COMPACT_ATOMS: atom_id res chain seq x y z
N MET A 1 -23.71 38.39 36.62
CA MET A 1 -25.05 37.86 36.30
C MET A 1 -24.95 37.17 34.94
N ALA A 2 -25.44 35.94 34.83
CA ALA A 2 -25.33 35.16 33.59
C ALA A 2 -26.09 35.88 32.45
N GLN A 3 -25.41 36.13 31.34
CA GLN A 3 -26.04 36.55 30.10
C GLN A 3 -26.87 35.39 29.57
N MET A 4 -28.20 35.48 29.70
CA MET A 4 -29.14 34.44 29.31
C MET A 4 -29.97 34.93 28.12
N TRP A 5 -30.15 34.06 27.12
CA TRP A 5 -31.08 34.26 26.01
C TRP A 5 -32.31 33.38 26.21
N LYS A 6 -33.45 33.88 25.76
CA LYS A 6 -34.73 33.17 25.78
C LYS A 6 -35.32 33.18 24.38
N VAL A 7 -35.91 32.05 24.00
CA VAL A 7 -36.74 31.97 22.79
C VAL A 7 -38.13 32.45 23.17
N VAL A 8 -38.62 33.44 22.46
CA VAL A 8 -39.94 34.05 22.66
C VAL A 8 -40.81 33.88 21.42
N GLU A 9 -42.10 33.73 21.64
CA GLU A 9 -43.15 33.68 20.63
C GLU A 9 -44.08 34.89 20.81
N PHE A 10 -44.21 35.68 19.74
CA PHE A 10 -45.11 36.82 19.67
C PHE A 10 -46.51 36.38 19.21
N MET A 11 -47.52 37.23 19.43
CA MET A 11 -48.93 36.93 19.08
C MET A 11 -49.15 36.59 17.59
N ASP A 12 -48.27 37.06 16.70
CA ASP A 12 -48.30 36.78 15.26
C ASP A 12 -47.67 35.42 14.88
N LYS A 13 -47.32 34.59 15.88
CA LYS A 13 -46.54 33.35 15.75
C LYS A 13 -45.10 33.56 15.25
N GLY A 14 -44.60 34.79 15.26
CA GLY A 14 -43.19 35.07 15.08
C GLY A 14 -42.40 34.53 16.27
N THR A 15 -41.33 33.79 16.00
CA THR A 15 -40.41 33.31 17.06
C THR A 15 -39.08 34.04 16.94
N ALA A 16 -38.53 34.49 18.08
CA ALA A 16 -37.26 35.21 18.11
C ALA A 16 -36.42 34.81 19.33
N VAL A 17 -35.11 34.99 19.21
CA VAL A 17 -34.17 34.84 20.33
C VAL A 17 -33.87 36.22 20.89
N VAL A 18 -34.21 36.44 22.15
CA VAL A 18 -33.99 37.73 22.84
C VAL A 18 -33.14 37.54 24.11
N PRO A 19 -32.31 38.53 24.44
CA PRO A 19 -31.72 38.62 25.78
C PRO A 19 -32.78 38.65 26.87
N CYS A 20 -32.51 38.03 28.02
CA CYS A 20 -33.38 38.15 29.20
C CYS A 20 -33.58 39.61 29.64
N SER A 21 -32.63 40.51 29.34
CA SER A 21 -32.74 41.94 29.66
C SER A 21 -33.84 42.65 28.87
N TRP A 22 -34.36 42.04 27.80
CA TRP A 22 -35.45 42.59 27.00
C TRP A 22 -36.82 42.08 27.47
N LEU A 23 -36.85 41.27 28.54
CA LEU A 23 -38.07 40.64 29.04
C LEU A 23 -38.37 41.11 30.46
N GLU A 24 -39.60 41.58 30.66
CA GLU A 24 -40.13 41.97 31.96
C GLU A 24 -41.37 41.13 32.27
N LYS A 25 -41.48 40.62 33.49
CA LYS A 25 -42.62 39.79 33.88
C LYS A 25 -43.82 40.68 34.20
N ALA A 26 -44.92 40.52 33.46
CA ALA A 26 -46.14 41.29 33.63
C ALA A 26 -47.33 40.34 33.91
N GLY A 27 -47.51 39.97 35.18
CA GLY A 27 -48.57 39.03 35.58
C GLY A 27 -48.30 37.59 35.15
N GLU A 28 -49.22 37.01 34.36
CA GLU A 28 -49.13 35.65 33.79
C GLU A 28 -48.37 35.61 32.44
N SER A 29 -48.18 36.77 31.79
CA SER A 29 -47.47 36.92 30.52
C SER A 29 -46.13 37.65 30.68
N TRP A 30 -45.32 37.66 29.61
CA TRP A 30 -44.08 38.44 29.55
C TRP A 30 -44.25 39.64 28.63
N ARG A 31 -43.71 40.78 29.08
CA ARG A 31 -43.51 41.96 28.24
C ARG A 31 -42.15 41.86 27.56
N CYS A 32 -42.10 42.02 26.24
CA CYS A 32 -40.86 42.08 25.47
C CYS A 32 -40.63 43.47 24.89
N TYR A 33 -39.45 44.03 25.12
CA TYR A 33 -38.97 45.23 24.47
C TYR A 33 -38.26 44.84 23.17
N TRP A 34 -38.66 45.44 22.05
CA TRP A 34 -38.19 45.04 20.72
C TRP A 34 -37.86 46.25 19.84
N PRO A 35 -36.67 46.33 19.24
CA PRO A 35 -36.31 47.43 18.35
C PRO A 35 -36.85 47.19 16.93
N GLY A 36 -38.12 47.52 16.67
CA GLY A 36 -38.74 47.32 15.34
C GLY A 36 -38.13 48.14 14.20
N SER A 37 -37.38 49.19 14.54
CA SER A 37 -36.66 50.04 13.58
C SER A 37 -35.29 49.48 13.13
N TYR A 38 -34.83 48.37 13.71
CA TYR A 38 -33.51 47.82 13.42
C TYR A 38 -33.55 46.91 12.18
N ASP A 39 -32.55 47.06 11.32
CA ASP A 39 -32.26 46.05 10.29
C ASP A 39 -31.73 44.74 10.93
N HIS A 40 -31.72 43.66 10.14
CA HIS A 40 -31.29 42.33 10.61
C HIS A 40 -29.90 42.34 11.26
N TRP A 41 -28.95 43.11 10.73
CA TRP A 41 -27.58 43.19 11.26
C TRP A 41 -27.51 43.90 12.61
N ARG A 42 -28.19 45.05 12.72
CA ARG A 42 -28.29 45.83 13.96
C ARG A 42 -29.01 45.04 15.05
N LEU A 43 -30.07 44.31 14.69
CA LEU A 43 -30.80 43.44 15.59
C LEU A 43 -29.90 42.29 16.09
N GLN A 44 -29.21 41.58 15.19
CA GLN A 44 -28.30 40.49 15.57
C GLN A 44 -27.18 40.99 16.49
N LYS A 45 -26.61 42.17 16.21
CA LYS A 45 -25.60 42.80 17.05
C LYS A 45 -26.17 43.24 18.41
N ALA A 46 -27.39 43.75 18.46
CA ALA A 46 -28.05 44.14 19.71
C ALA A 46 -28.35 42.94 20.61
N VAL A 47 -28.82 41.82 20.02
CA VAL A 47 -29.07 40.55 20.72
C VAL A 47 -27.76 39.94 21.24
N LEU A 48 -26.69 39.97 20.43
CA LEU A 48 -25.38 39.43 20.83
C LEU A 48 -24.72 40.26 21.95
N ASN A 49 -24.87 41.59 21.93
CA ASN A 49 -24.24 42.50 22.90
C ASN A 49 -25.13 42.83 24.10
N HIS A 50 -26.32 42.22 24.24
CA HIS A 50 -27.25 42.48 25.34
C HIS A 50 -27.57 43.97 25.55
N LEU A 51 -27.82 44.70 24.46
CA LEU A 51 -28.08 46.14 24.53
C LEU A 51 -29.30 46.38 25.45
N PRO A 52 -29.27 47.31 26.42
CA PRO A 52 -30.44 47.59 27.24
C PRO A 52 -31.58 48.14 26.37
N PRO A 53 -32.84 47.85 26.72
CA PRO A 53 -33.99 48.42 26.02
C PRO A 53 -33.91 49.94 25.93
N GLY A 54 -34.03 50.47 24.71
CA GLY A 54 -34.08 51.91 24.46
C GLY A 54 -35.49 52.46 24.69
N GLN A 55 -35.60 53.77 24.89
CA GLN A 55 -36.88 54.45 25.08
C GLN A 55 -37.75 54.43 23.80
N ASP A 56 -37.13 54.22 22.64
CA ASP A 56 -37.77 54.16 21.32
C ASP A 56 -38.07 52.73 20.86
N TRP A 57 -38.04 51.73 21.76
CA TRP A 57 -38.33 50.35 21.41
C TRP A 57 -39.82 50.05 21.53
N ASP A 58 -40.31 49.23 20.62
CA ASP A 58 -41.69 48.73 20.65
C ASP A 58 -41.85 47.80 21.86
N VAL A 59 -43.00 47.90 22.52
CA VAL A 59 -43.33 47.11 23.71
C VAL A 59 -44.46 46.15 23.37
N TYR A 60 -44.20 44.85 23.56
CA TYR A 60 -45.17 43.79 23.35
C TYR A 60 -45.56 43.20 24.71
N ASP A 61 -46.80 43.41 25.17
CA ASP A 61 -47.25 43.06 26.52
C ASP A 61 -47.68 41.58 26.71
N ASP A 62 -47.80 40.80 25.64
CA ASP A 62 -48.23 39.39 25.70
C ASP A 62 -47.32 38.49 24.86
N VAL A 63 -46.14 38.20 25.41
CA VAL A 63 -45.14 37.35 24.79
C VAL A 63 -44.99 36.05 25.57
N ARG A 64 -44.98 34.92 24.86
CA ARG A 64 -44.79 33.61 25.46
C ARG A 64 -43.32 33.20 25.38
N VAL A 65 -42.70 32.92 26.53
CA VAL A 65 -41.35 32.35 26.56
C VAL A 65 -41.45 30.85 26.33
N LEU A 66 -40.94 30.36 25.20
CA LEU A 66 -41.03 28.95 24.81
C LEU A 66 -39.97 28.09 25.49
N VAL A 67 -38.71 28.55 25.49
CA VAL A 67 -37.57 27.81 26.05
C VAL A 67 -36.56 28.80 26.63
N GLY A 68 -36.24 28.64 27.91
CA GLY A 68 -34.99 29.15 28.47
C GLY A 68 -33.88 28.18 28.10
N CYS A 69 -32.95 28.58 27.23
CA CYS A 69 -31.83 27.73 26.85
C CYS A 69 -30.81 27.66 28.00
N ASP A 70 -31.15 26.89 29.04
CA ASP A 70 -30.26 26.55 30.15
C ASP A 70 -29.41 25.30 29.87
N ILE A 71 -29.65 24.61 28.75
CA ILE A 71 -28.74 23.56 28.25
C ILE A 71 -27.59 24.28 27.53
N GLY A 72 -26.81 24.94 28.38
CA GLY A 72 -25.91 26.01 28.05
C GLY A 72 -24.80 25.56 27.12
N ILE A 73 -24.49 26.44 26.19
CA ILE A 73 -23.31 26.44 25.35
C ILE A 73 -22.07 25.97 26.14
N SER A 74 -21.94 26.32 27.43
CA SER A 74 -20.89 25.83 28.34
C SER A 74 -20.76 24.31 28.43
N LYS A 75 -21.86 23.56 28.54
CA LYS A 75 -21.82 22.08 28.61
C LYS A 75 -21.43 21.47 27.26
N VAL A 76 -21.87 22.08 26.16
CA VAL A 76 -21.45 21.70 24.80
C VAL A 76 -19.96 21.99 24.58
N LEU A 77 -19.48 23.15 25.01
CA LEU A 77 -18.06 23.53 24.96
C LEU A 77 -17.20 22.59 25.82
N GLN A 78 -17.66 22.23 27.02
CA GLN A 78 -16.99 21.25 27.87
C GLN A 78 -16.91 19.88 27.21
N LEU A 79 -18.01 19.39 26.63
CA LEU A 79 -18.03 18.11 25.91
C LEU A 79 -17.14 18.15 24.65
N LEU A 80 -17.16 19.24 23.89
CA LEU A 80 -16.27 19.41 22.73
C LEU A 80 -14.80 19.42 23.13
N SER A 81 -14.46 20.09 24.23
CA SER A 81 -13.09 20.11 24.75
C SER A 81 -12.65 18.72 25.16
N GLN A 82 -13.51 17.97 25.87
CA GLN A 82 -13.23 16.58 26.24
C GLN A 82 -13.03 15.67 25.02
N VAL A 83 -13.90 15.77 24.01
CA VAL A 83 -13.79 14.99 22.78
C VAL A 83 -12.51 15.34 22.00
N LEU A 84 -12.07 16.60 22.03
CA LEU A 84 -10.80 17.00 21.40
C LEU A 84 -9.59 16.38 22.13
N GLU A 85 -9.62 16.33 23.47
CA GLU A 85 -8.60 15.67 24.29
C GLU A 85 -8.55 14.16 24.01
N ASP A 86 -9.70 13.49 24.04
CA ASP A 86 -9.81 12.04 23.79
C ASP A 86 -9.31 11.69 22.37
N ASN A 87 -9.64 12.51 21.36
CA ASN A 87 -9.14 12.33 19.99
C ASN A 87 -7.62 12.46 19.89
N LYS A 88 -6.99 13.32 20.70
CA LYS A 88 -5.54 13.44 20.74
C LYS A 88 -4.92 12.16 21.32
N THR A 89 -5.47 11.66 22.42
CA THR A 89 -5.04 10.41 23.06
C THR A 89 -5.19 9.22 22.13
N ILE A 90 -6.34 9.07 21.45
CA ILE A 90 -6.58 7.99 20.48
C ILE A 90 -5.55 8.05 19.33
N LYS A 91 -5.22 9.25 18.82
CA LYS A 91 -4.20 9.38 17.77
C LYS A 91 -2.83 8.91 18.26
N GLU A 92 -2.43 9.28 19.47
CA GLU A 92 -1.17 8.84 20.07
C GLU A 92 -1.13 7.32 20.23
N GLU A 93 -2.19 6.70 20.75
CA GLU A 93 -2.30 5.25 20.88
C GLU A 93 -2.25 4.53 19.54
N VAL A 94 -2.95 5.02 18.51
CA VAL A 94 -2.92 4.45 17.16
C VAL A 94 -1.50 4.56 16.56
N THR A 95 -0.80 5.67 16.77
CA THR A 95 0.59 5.79 16.29
C THR A 95 1.53 4.82 17.00
N LYS A 96 1.33 4.61 18.32
CA LYS A 96 2.09 3.64 19.11
C LYS A 96 1.82 2.21 18.64
N LEU A 97 0.56 1.81 18.52
CA LEU A 97 0.17 0.50 17.96
C LEU A 97 0.71 0.30 16.54
N GLY A 98 0.70 1.34 15.70
CA GLY A 98 1.31 1.30 14.37
C GLY A 98 2.82 1.07 14.42
N ASN A 99 3.53 1.68 15.37
CA ASN A 99 4.95 1.43 15.62
C ASN A 99 5.21 0.01 16.12
N ASP A 100 4.38 -0.47 17.05
CA ASP A 100 4.47 -1.83 17.61
C ASP A 100 4.21 -2.89 16.53
N ILE A 101 3.21 -2.69 15.66
CA ILE A 101 2.96 -3.56 14.50
C ILE A 101 4.16 -3.55 13.54
N ARG A 102 4.78 -2.39 13.28
CA ARG A 102 6.01 -2.33 12.46
C ARG A 102 7.19 -3.04 13.13
N ALA A 103 7.35 -2.90 14.45
CA ALA A 103 8.37 -3.58 15.21
C ALA A 103 8.16 -5.11 15.21
N LEU A 104 6.95 -5.57 15.50
CA LEU A 104 6.56 -6.98 15.44
C LEU A 104 6.73 -7.56 14.04
N ARG A 105 6.37 -6.81 12.97
CA ARG A 105 6.63 -7.25 11.59
C ARG A 105 8.12 -7.36 11.27
N ARG A 106 8.97 -6.51 11.84
CA ARG A 106 10.43 -6.62 11.68
C ARG A 106 10.98 -7.83 12.45
N GLU A 107 10.47 -8.08 13.66
CA GLU A 107 10.85 -9.23 14.47
C GLU A 107 10.39 -10.55 13.84
N MET A 108 9.13 -10.60 13.37
CA MET A 108 8.60 -11.71 12.56
C MET A 108 9.34 -11.86 11.23
N GLY A 109 9.79 -10.76 10.63
CA GLY A 109 10.65 -10.78 9.43
C GLY A 109 12.05 -11.34 9.72
N ARG A 110 12.53 -11.22 10.97
CA ARG A 110 13.77 -11.84 11.47
C ARG A 110 13.62 -13.33 11.77
N GLN A 111 12.43 -13.77 12.16
CA GLN A 111 12.09 -15.19 12.37
C GLN A 111 11.91 -15.98 11.05
N VAL A 112 12.12 -15.36 9.88
CA VAL A 112 12.34 -16.08 8.61
C VAL A 112 13.83 -16.01 8.23
N THR A 113 14.71 -16.27 9.18
CA THR A 113 15.84 -17.16 8.87
C THR A 113 15.29 -18.57 8.95
N PRO A 114 15.25 -19.35 7.85
CA PRO A 114 15.04 -20.77 8.00
C PRO A 114 16.19 -21.27 8.88
N GLU A 115 15.84 -21.70 10.08
CA GLU A 115 16.47 -22.84 10.73
C GLU A 115 16.86 -23.85 9.64
N ALA A 116 18.12 -24.27 9.68
CA ALA A 116 18.90 -24.84 8.59
C ALA A 116 18.31 -26.12 7.97
N SER A 117 17.20 -26.01 7.24
CA SER A 117 16.82 -26.98 6.22
C SER A 117 17.71 -26.72 4.99
N PRO A 118 18.43 -27.75 4.50
CA PRO A 118 19.17 -27.65 3.26
C PRO A 118 18.26 -27.06 2.17
N PRO A 119 18.76 -26.16 1.31
CA PRO A 119 17.99 -25.70 0.18
C PRO A 119 17.50 -26.91 -0.62
N LEU A 120 16.18 -27.05 -0.78
CA LEU A 120 15.59 -28.17 -1.53
C LEU A 120 16.08 -28.13 -2.99
N ILE A 121 16.23 -26.91 -3.54
CA ILE A 121 16.81 -26.67 -4.85
C ILE A 121 18.32 -26.45 -4.70
N LYS A 122 19.11 -27.41 -5.19
CA LYS A 122 20.57 -27.30 -5.26
C LYS A 122 20.97 -26.57 -6.53
N LEU A 123 21.66 -25.45 -6.37
CA LEU A 123 22.21 -24.65 -7.46
C LEU A 123 23.73 -24.93 -7.61
N PRO A 124 24.31 -24.79 -8.82
CA PRO A 124 23.65 -24.53 -10.10
C PRO A 124 22.93 -25.79 -10.64
N LEU A 125 21.81 -25.60 -11.34
CA LEU A 125 21.10 -26.71 -11.98
C LEU A 125 21.91 -27.24 -13.16
N SER A 126 22.07 -28.56 -13.22
CA SER A 126 23.03 -29.19 -14.13
C SER A 126 22.38 -30.02 -15.24
N SER A 127 21.19 -30.56 -14.99
CA SER A 127 20.44 -31.41 -15.90
C SER A 127 19.04 -30.84 -16.20
N MET A 128 18.40 -31.33 -17.25
CA MET A 128 17.00 -30.99 -17.54
C MET A 128 16.03 -31.52 -16.48
N GLU A 129 16.37 -32.65 -15.86
CA GLU A 129 15.58 -33.25 -14.78
C GLU A 129 15.63 -32.38 -13.52
N ASP A 130 16.83 -31.93 -13.10
CA ASP A 130 17.02 -31.00 -11.98
C ASP A 130 16.19 -29.73 -12.19
N PHE A 131 16.17 -29.24 -13.43
CA PHE A 131 15.45 -28.04 -13.82
C PHE A 131 13.94 -28.22 -13.70
N GLU A 132 13.39 -29.33 -14.20
CA GLU A 132 11.96 -29.61 -14.14
C GLU A 132 11.49 -29.84 -12.70
N GLN A 133 12.29 -30.52 -11.88
CA GLN A 133 12.03 -30.68 -10.44
C GLN A 133 12.03 -29.31 -9.73
N ALA A 134 13.01 -28.45 -10.02
CA ALA A 134 13.07 -27.10 -9.45
C ALA A 134 11.85 -26.24 -9.89
N GLU A 135 11.43 -26.32 -11.15
CA GLU A 135 10.24 -25.64 -11.66
C GLU A 135 8.94 -26.13 -10.99
N ALA A 136 8.79 -27.43 -10.78
CA ALA A 136 7.65 -27.98 -10.06
C ALA A 136 7.63 -27.50 -8.60
N LEU A 137 8.76 -27.60 -7.89
CA LEU A 137 8.89 -27.12 -6.51
C LEU A 137 8.59 -25.63 -6.38
N MET A 138 9.06 -24.79 -7.31
CA MET A 138 8.77 -23.35 -7.30
C MET A 138 7.29 -23.04 -7.55
N ARG A 139 6.58 -23.90 -8.30
CA ARG A 139 5.15 -23.75 -8.58
C ARG A 139 4.29 -24.16 -7.39
N GLU A 140 4.68 -25.25 -6.72
CA GLU A 140 3.94 -25.82 -5.59
C GLU A 140 4.21 -25.08 -4.27
N ASN A 141 5.43 -24.58 -4.07
CA ASN A 141 5.88 -23.97 -2.81
C ASN A 141 6.28 -22.49 -2.98
N PRO A 142 5.38 -21.53 -2.71
CA PRO A 142 5.69 -20.09 -2.75
C PRO A 142 6.84 -19.67 -1.83
N HIS A 143 7.04 -20.39 -0.72
CA HIS A 143 8.14 -20.15 0.22
C HIS A 143 9.52 -20.44 -0.42
N GLU A 144 9.66 -21.52 -1.18
CA GLU A 144 10.90 -21.84 -1.89
C GLU A 144 11.19 -20.82 -2.99
N LYS A 145 10.16 -20.37 -3.72
CA LYS A 145 10.29 -19.26 -4.67
C LYS A 145 10.84 -17.99 -3.99
N LYS A 146 10.33 -17.62 -2.81
CA LYS A 146 10.78 -16.45 -2.04
C LYS A 146 12.20 -16.62 -1.47
N LYS A 147 12.58 -17.83 -1.04
CA LYS A 147 13.93 -18.18 -0.61
C LYS A 147 14.90 -17.98 -1.77
N LEU A 148 14.58 -18.53 -2.94
CA LEU A 148 15.40 -18.42 -4.15
C LEU A 148 15.57 -16.97 -4.63
N ILE A 149 14.49 -16.16 -4.63
CA ILE A 149 14.57 -14.71 -4.91
C ILE A 149 15.55 -14.03 -3.95
N SER A 150 15.49 -14.36 -2.67
CA SER A 150 16.36 -13.76 -1.65
C SER A 150 17.82 -14.21 -1.83
N THR A 151 18.05 -15.47 -2.18
CA THR A 151 19.39 -15.99 -2.50
C THR A 151 19.99 -15.28 -3.71
N PHE A 152 19.25 -15.17 -4.82
CA PHE A 152 19.75 -14.48 -6.01
C PHE A 152 19.95 -12.98 -5.77
N ALA A 153 19.11 -12.33 -4.96
CA ALA A 153 19.27 -10.91 -4.64
C ALA A 153 20.54 -10.60 -3.81
N LEU A 154 21.16 -11.61 -3.18
CA LEU A 154 22.46 -11.49 -2.53
C LEU A 154 23.63 -11.52 -3.53
N ILE A 155 23.40 -11.99 -4.75
CA ILE A 155 24.42 -12.10 -5.80
C ILE A 155 24.64 -10.71 -6.40
N GLY A 156 25.47 -9.93 -5.70
CA GLY A 156 25.72 -8.52 -5.96
C GLY A 156 26.23 -8.18 -7.36
N GLY A 157 26.10 -6.91 -7.73
CA GLY A 157 26.56 -6.33 -8.99
C GLY A 157 26.22 -4.83 -9.06
N HIS A 158 27.06 -4.05 -9.76
CA HIS A 158 26.89 -2.60 -9.88
C HIS A 158 25.98 -2.18 -11.04
N THR A 159 25.62 -3.10 -11.93
CA THR A 159 24.80 -2.84 -13.11
C THR A 159 23.82 -3.98 -13.32
N ALA A 160 22.65 -3.70 -13.92
CA ALA A 160 21.64 -4.72 -14.19
C ALA A 160 22.21 -5.87 -15.05
N GLU A 161 23.01 -5.57 -16.07
CA GLU A 161 23.63 -6.57 -16.93
C GLU A 161 24.55 -7.52 -16.14
N LEU A 162 25.46 -6.96 -15.33
CA LEU A 162 26.39 -7.77 -14.54
C LEU A 162 25.66 -8.65 -13.52
N THR A 163 24.66 -8.07 -12.84
CA THR A 163 23.83 -8.78 -11.86
C THR A 163 23.12 -9.97 -12.50
N VAL A 164 22.45 -9.78 -13.64
CA VAL A 164 21.75 -10.87 -14.36
C VAL A 164 22.73 -11.97 -14.78
N ARG A 165 23.89 -11.60 -15.34
CA ARG A 165 24.91 -12.58 -15.74
C ARG A 165 25.40 -13.43 -14.56
N ARG A 166 25.64 -12.80 -13.41
CA ARG A 166 26.09 -13.49 -12.19
C ARG A 166 25.02 -14.39 -11.62
N MET A 167 23.77 -13.95 -11.59
CA MET A 167 22.64 -14.78 -11.16
C MET A 167 22.50 -16.01 -12.07
N LEU A 168 22.58 -15.85 -13.39
CA LEU A 168 22.52 -16.97 -14.35
C LEU A 168 23.67 -17.96 -14.16
N GLN A 169 24.89 -17.48 -13.94
CA GLN A 169 26.07 -18.33 -13.67
C GLN A 169 25.94 -19.14 -12.38
N ASN A 170 25.24 -18.62 -11.37
CA ASN A 170 24.97 -19.34 -10.14
C ASN A 170 23.71 -20.20 -10.23
N GLY A 171 22.81 -19.91 -11.18
CA GLY A 171 21.55 -20.63 -11.34
C GLY A 171 21.63 -21.86 -12.24
N LEU A 172 22.42 -21.80 -13.31
CA LEU A 172 22.45 -22.82 -14.37
C LEU A 172 23.88 -23.12 -14.80
N THR A 173 24.18 -24.39 -15.10
CA THR A 173 25.41 -24.74 -15.82
C THR A 173 25.34 -24.28 -17.27
N ASN A 174 26.49 -24.07 -17.90
CA ASN A 174 26.55 -23.75 -19.34
C ASN A 174 25.98 -24.89 -20.19
N ASN A 175 26.18 -26.15 -19.78
CA ASN A 175 25.60 -27.33 -20.40
C ASN A 175 24.07 -27.25 -20.47
N LEU A 176 23.42 -27.02 -19.33
CA LEU A 176 21.98 -26.90 -19.23
C LEU A 176 21.47 -25.68 -20.01
N ALA A 177 22.16 -24.55 -19.90
CA ALA A 177 21.83 -23.33 -20.63
C ALA A 177 21.81 -23.52 -22.16
N CYS A 178 22.56 -24.49 -22.70
CA CYS A 178 22.54 -24.79 -24.14
C CYS A 178 21.17 -25.28 -24.64
N ASN A 179 20.34 -25.88 -23.76
CA ASN A 179 19.02 -26.42 -24.08
C ASN A 179 17.94 -25.34 -24.18
N PHE A 180 18.25 -24.10 -23.82
CA PHE A 180 17.29 -22.99 -23.76
C PHE A 180 17.59 -21.90 -24.79
N ASN A 181 16.54 -21.20 -25.19
CA ASN A 181 16.64 -19.86 -25.74
C ASN A 181 15.49 -19.01 -25.18
N TRP A 182 15.49 -17.71 -25.46
CA TRP A 182 14.46 -16.83 -24.87
C TRP A 182 13.02 -17.20 -25.26
N ALA A 183 12.76 -17.46 -26.55
CA ALA A 183 11.41 -17.58 -27.10
C ALA A 183 10.95 -19.02 -27.40
N GLY A 184 11.83 -20.02 -27.26
CA GLY A 184 11.55 -21.43 -27.55
C GLY A 184 11.64 -21.83 -29.03
N LYS A 185 12.34 -21.08 -29.89
CA LYS A 185 12.42 -21.41 -31.33
C LYS A 185 13.29 -22.66 -31.58
N GLY A 186 12.84 -23.55 -32.48
CA GLY A 186 13.55 -24.78 -32.87
C GLY A 186 13.44 -25.89 -31.83
N HIS A 187 14.52 -26.61 -31.56
CA HIS A 187 14.55 -27.71 -30.59
C HIS A 187 14.84 -27.27 -29.13
N LYS A 188 14.93 -25.96 -28.86
CA LYS A 188 15.29 -25.43 -27.54
C LYS A 188 14.07 -24.94 -26.77
N LYS A 189 14.01 -25.18 -25.46
CA LYS A 189 12.89 -24.75 -24.62
C LYS A 189 12.88 -23.23 -24.41
N PRO A 190 11.70 -22.58 -24.31
CA PRO A 190 11.57 -21.15 -24.00
C PRO A 190 11.95 -20.87 -22.54
N PHE A 191 12.91 -19.98 -22.32
CA PHE A 191 13.30 -19.57 -20.97
C PHE A 191 12.37 -18.50 -20.38
N ARG A 192 11.74 -17.68 -21.22
CA ARG A 192 10.90 -16.55 -20.78
C ARG A 192 9.69 -16.96 -19.94
N GLU A 193 9.20 -18.19 -20.14
CA GLU A 193 8.00 -18.75 -19.51
C GLU A 193 8.33 -19.59 -18.26
N THR A 194 9.59 -19.59 -17.84
CA THR A 194 10.05 -20.39 -16.70
C THR A 194 9.88 -19.62 -15.40
N SER A 195 9.53 -20.33 -14.32
CA SER A 195 9.47 -19.77 -12.96
C SER A 195 10.82 -19.22 -12.53
N LEU A 196 11.92 -19.85 -12.98
CA LEU A 196 13.28 -19.36 -12.75
C LEU A 196 13.50 -17.98 -13.37
N SER A 197 12.98 -17.71 -14.58
CA SER A 197 13.07 -16.37 -15.19
C SER A 197 12.35 -15.32 -14.35
N ASP A 198 11.16 -15.63 -13.82
CA ASP A 198 10.43 -14.72 -12.94
C ASP A 198 11.20 -14.45 -11.64
N VAL A 199 11.77 -15.50 -11.05
CA VAL A 199 12.59 -15.41 -9.83
C VAL A 199 13.80 -14.51 -10.04
N LEU A 200 14.52 -14.69 -11.15
CA LEU A 200 15.69 -13.90 -11.49
C LEU A 200 15.32 -12.42 -11.70
N PHE A 201 14.20 -12.14 -12.37
CA PHE A 201 13.75 -10.76 -12.55
C PHE A 201 13.30 -10.10 -11.23
N ALA A 202 12.57 -10.83 -10.39
CA ALA A 202 12.18 -10.35 -9.06
C ALA A 202 13.40 -10.09 -8.16
N ALA A 203 14.42 -10.94 -8.23
CA ALA A 203 15.68 -10.74 -7.52
C ALA A 203 16.43 -9.49 -8.02
N LEU A 204 16.47 -9.26 -9.34
CA LEU A 204 17.04 -8.07 -9.94
C LEU A 204 16.32 -6.79 -9.46
N GLN A 205 14.98 -6.78 -9.46
CA GLN A 205 14.19 -5.63 -8.96
C GLN A 205 14.48 -5.32 -7.50
N LYS A 206 14.66 -6.37 -6.68
CA LYS A 206 14.95 -6.22 -5.26
C LYS A 206 16.33 -5.59 -5.01
N GLN A 207 17.32 -5.91 -5.84
CA GLN A 207 18.68 -5.40 -5.69
C GLN A 207 18.87 -4.03 -6.37
N LEU A 208 18.29 -3.83 -7.55
CA LEU A 208 18.40 -2.62 -8.35
C LEU A 208 17.00 -2.13 -8.77
N PRO A 209 16.28 -1.43 -7.87
CA PRO A 209 14.98 -0.84 -8.17
C PRO A 209 15.08 0.08 -9.39
N GLY A 210 14.21 -0.12 -10.39
CA GLY A 210 14.23 0.66 -11.63
C GLY A 210 14.89 -0.03 -12.83
N SER A 211 15.46 -1.23 -12.64
CA SER A 211 15.86 -2.08 -13.77
C SER A 211 14.64 -2.35 -14.67
N THR A 212 14.77 -2.30 -15.99
CA THR A 212 13.63 -2.58 -16.87
C THR A 212 13.63 -4.02 -17.35
N GLN A 213 12.44 -4.51 -17.71
CA GLN A 213 12.32 -5.82 -18.35
C GLN A 213 13.14 -5.87 -19.65
N MET A 214 13.19 -4.78 -20.42
CA MET A 214 14.01 -4.71 -21.63
C MET A 214 15.50 -4.96 -21.38
N GLN A 215 16.07 -4.38 -20.31
CA GLN A 215 17.47 -4.58 -19.93
C GLN A 215 17.74 -6.02 -19.48
N TYR A 216 16.83 -6.58 -18.67
CA TYR A 216 16.88 -7.96 -18.21
C TYR A 216 16.86 -8.94 -19.40
N GLU A 217 15.85 -8.81 -20.27
CA GLU A 217 15.68 -9.66 -21.44
C GLU A 217 16.87 -9.57 -22.40
N GLY A 218 17.35 -8.36 -22.69
CA GLY A 218 18.47 -8.14 -23.60
C GLY A 218 19.74 -8.85 -23.12
N THR A 219 20.00 -8.79 -21.82
CA THR A 219 21.14 -9.47 -21.21
C THR A 219 20.97 -10.98 -21.24
N LEU A 220 19.81 -11.48 -20.82
CA LEU A 220 19.54 -12.92 -20.71
C LEU A 220 19.55 -13.58 -22.10
N LYS A 221 18.96 -12.95 -23.11
CA LYS A 221 18.99 -13.39 -24.52
C LYS A 221 20.44 -13.58 -25.00
N LYS A 222 21.31 -12.58 -24.79
CA LYS A 222 22.73 -12.66 -25.16
C LYS A 222 23.44 -13.77 -24.38
N TRP A 223 23.17 -13.88 -23.08
CA TRP A 223 23.79 -14.91 -22.25
C TRP A 223 23.42 -16.32 -22.71
N LEU A 224 22.15 -16.62 -22.97
CA LEU A 224 21.74 -17.94 -23.50
C LEU A 224 22.28 -18.21 -24.92
N LYS A 225 22.32 -17.19 -25.78
CA LYS A 225 22.87 -17.32 -27.15
C LYS A 225 24.30 -17.85 -27.14
N TYR A 226 25.14 -17.30 -26.26
CA TYR A 226 26.56 -17.67 -26.15
C TYR A 226 26.81 -18.86 -25.20
N ALA A 227 25.77 -19.54 -24.70
CA ALA A 227 25.96 -20.71 -23.82
C ALA A 227 26.77 -21.85 -24.48
N PRO A 228 26.54 -22.22 -25.76
CA PRO A 228 27.32 -23.27 -26.41
C PRO A 228 28.80 -22.93 -26.55
N GLU A 229 29.14 -21.65 -26.76
CA GLU A 229 30.52 -21.19 -26.81
C GLU A 229 31.19 -21.29 -25.43
N ARG A 230 30.48 -20.89 -24.37
CA ARG A 230 30.99 -21.00 -22.99
C ARG A 230 31.17 -22.43 -22.49
N GLU A 231 30.39 -23.37 -23.02
CA GLU A 231 30.50 -24.80 -22.67
C GLU A 231 31.70 -25.50 -23.32
N GLY A 232 32.32 -24.89 -24.33
CA GLY A 232 33.45 -25.49 -25.07
C GLY A 232 33.39 -25.34 -26.59
N GLY A 233 32.36 -24.66 -27.11
CA GLY A 233 32.31 -24.19 -28.49
C GLY A 233 32.51 -25.29 -29.55
N VAL A 234 33.60 -25.17 -30.32
CA VAL A 234 33.96 -26.09 -31.41
C VAL A 234 34.17 -27.52 -30.89
N GLU A 235 34.80 -27.68 -29.74
CA GLU A 235 35.14 -28.99 -29.17
C GLU A 235 33.89 -29.76 -28.73
N ARG A 236 32.85 -29.07 -28.24
CA ARG A 236 31.54 -29.67 -27.97
C ARG A 236 30.86 -30.15 -29.26
N ARG A 237 30.94 -29.36 -30.34
CA ARG A 237 30.38 -29.76 -31.65
C ARG A 237 31.10 -30.96 -32.22
N ARG A 238 32.42 -31.02 -32.08
CA ARG A 238 33.26 -32.16 -32.47
C ARG A 238 32.86 -33.43 -31.71
N ARG A 239 32.76 -33.37 -30.38
CA ARG A 239 32.31 -34.50 -29.53
C ARG A 239 30.87 -34.96 -29.83
N ALA A 240 29.97 -34.03 -30.10
CA ALA A 240 28.58 -34.36 -30.47
C ALA A 240 28.49 -35.04 -31.85
N GLN A 241 29.40 -34.73 -32.77
CA GLN A 241 29.52 -35.42 -34.06
C GLN A 241 30.19 -36.80 -33.92
N GLU A 242 31.18 -36.94 -33.03
CA GLU A 242 31.87 -38.21 -32.76
C GLU A 242 31.01 -39.23 -31.99
N GLN A 243 30.04 -38.76 -31.20
CA GLN A 243 29.09 -39.60 -30.45
C GLN A 243 27.80 -39.92 -31.22
N ALA A 244 27.61 -39.37 -32.43
CA ALA A 244 26.48 -39.73 -33.28
C ALA A 244 26.78 -41.09 -33.93
N PRO A 245 25.98 -42.16 -33.71
CA PRO A 245 26.25 -43.46 -34.29
C PRO A 245 26.22 -43.39 -35.82
N SER A 246 27.26 -43.92 -36.45
CA SER A 246 27.42 -44.04 -37.90
C SER A 246 26.29 -44.90 -38.47
N GLN A 247 25.20 -44.28 -38.92
CA GLN A 247 24.16 -44.93 -39.72
C GLN A 247 24.64 -45.07 -41.18
N GLN A 248 25.73 -45.80 -41.40
CA GLN A 248 26.17 -46.21 -42.74
C GLN A 248 26.94 -47.54 -42.64
N ASP A 249 26.21 -48.64 -42.44
CA ASP A 249 26.61 -49.97 -42.93
C ASP A 249 25.50 -51.03 -42.69
N SER A 250 24.34 -50.86 -43.35
CA SER A 250 23.33 -51.94 -43.43
C SER A 250 22.74 -52.18 -44.82
N ASP A 251 23.21 -51.50 -45.88
CA ASP A 251 22.67 -51.64 -47.25
C ASP A 251 23.66 -52.27 -48.24
N ARG A 252 24.58 -53.11 -47.77
CA ARG A 252 25.43 -53.94 -48.63
C ARG A 252 25.48 -55.37 -48.14
N LEU A 253 24.43 -56.13 -48.43
CA LEU A 253 24.42 -57.56 -48.70
C LEU A 253 22.98 -57.97 -48.96
N ASP A 254 22.54 -57.85 -50.21
CA ASP A 254 21.53 -58.72 -50.84
C ASP A 254 21.40 -58.33 -52.32
N HIS A 255 22.33 -58.85 -53.13
CA HIS A 255 22.16 -59.10 -54.57
C HIS A 255 23.04 -60.28 -54.97
#